data_AF-A0A963R9J9-F1
#
_entry.id   AF-A0A963R9J9-F1
#
_cell.length_a   1.000
_cell.length_b   1.000
_cell.length_c   1.000
_cell.angle_alpha   90.00
_cell.angle_beta   90.00
_cell.angle_gamma   90.00
#
_symmetry.space_group_name_H-M   'P 1'
#
loop_
_entity.id
_entity.type
_entity.pdbx_description
1 polymer ?
#
loop_
_entity_poly.entity_id
_entity_poly.type
_entity_poly.pdbx_seq_one_letter_code
_entity_poly.pdbx_strand_id
1 'polypeptide(L)'
;VGEDQKQHLELARDIAQKFNNDFASEEAPVFTLPDPIIPPDAARIMSLRDGSAKMSKSDPSDMSRINLTDDADTIMQKIRKAKTDPEVLPSEAAGLEGRPEAANLVGIYAAMAGTAVEDVLGDFAGEGFGKFKPALGELLVEKLGPINDRFVELKQDREQLDAILAKGALKARELGTETLNATYKALGLVRG
;
A
#
# COMPACT_ATOMS: atom_id res chain seq x y z
N VAL A 1 4.82 -10.33 3.34
CA VAL A 1 5.86 -9.38 2.86
C VAL A 1 5.75 -9.21 1.35
N GLY A 2 6.28 -8.12 0.76
CA GLY A 2 6.35 -7.97 -0.69
C GLY A 2 7.19 -9.07 -1.34
N GLU A 3 7.01 -9.33 -2.64
CA GLU A 3 7.75 -10.38 -3.37
C GLU A 3 9.26 -10.19 -3.31
N ASP A 4 9.71 -8.94 -3.38
CA ASP A 4 11.10 -8.50 -3.26
C ASP A 4 11.70 -8.70 -1.86
N GLN A 5 10.87 -8.91 -0.84
CA GLN A 5 11.28 -9.06 0.56
C GLN A 5 11.20 -10.51 1.06
N LYS A 6 10.79 -11.47 0.21
CA LYS A 6 10.66 -12.89 0.59
C LYS A 6 11.97 -13.48 1.10
N GLN A 7 13.09 -13.19 0.44
CA GLN A 7 14.40 -13.72 0.85
C GLN A 7 14.84 -13.19 2.22
N HIS A 8 14.54 -11.92 2.55
CA HIS A 8 14.86 -11.36 3.85
C HIS A 8 14.02 -12.00 4.98
N LEU A 9 12.76 -12.33 4.69
CA LEU A 9 11.90 -13.03 5.65
C LEU A 9 12.42 -14.45 5.95
N GLU A 10 12.81 -15.20 4.91
CA GLU A 10 13.40 -16.54 5.11
C GLU A 10 14.71 -16.46 5.90
N LEU A 11 15.58 -15.48 5.60
CA LEU A 11 16.81 -15.28 6.38
C LEU A 11 16.51 -14.98 7.85
N ALA A 12 15.51 -14.14 8.15
CA ALA A 12 15.11 -13.86 9.52
C ALA A 12 14.60 -15.13 10.23
N ARG A 13 13.87 -15.99 9.51
CA ARG A 13 13.38 -17.28 10.02
C ARG A 13 14.51 -18.26 10.30
N ASP A 14 15.48 -18.37 9.38
CA ASP A 14 16.66 -19.23 9.55
C ASP A 14 17.53 -18.77 10.73
N ILE A 15 17.75 -17.46 10.89
CA ILE A 15 18.49 -16.90 12.03
C ILE A 15 17.77 -17.19 13.35
N ALA A 16 16.45 -16.97 13.42
CA ALA A 16 15.65 -17.24 14.61
C ALA A 16 15.68 -18.73 14.99
N GLN A 17 15.53 -19.61 14.00
CA GLN A 17 15.58 -21.06 14.21
C GLN A 17 16.97 -21.51 14.68
N LYS A 18 18.03 -21.04 14.02
CA LYS A 18 19.40 -21.38 14.42
C LYS A 18 19.68 -20.93 15.86
N PHE A 19 19.31 -19.70 16.21
CA PHE A 19 19.52 -19.19 17.56
C PHE A 19 18.78 -20.03 18.61
N ASN A 20 17.52 -20.38 18.35
CA ASN A 20 16.74 -21.21 19.27
C ASN A 20 17.37 -22.60 19.45
N ASN A 21 17.88 -23.22 18.37
CA ASN A 21 18.55 -24.52 18.44
C ASN A 21 19.87 -24.48 19.22
N ASP A 22 20.65 -23.41 19.04
CA ASP A 22 21.98 -23.28 19.66
C ASP A 22 21.91 -22.86 21.14
N PHE A 23 20.92 -22.02 21.51
CA PHE A 23 20.94 -21.29 22.79
C PHE A 23 19.64 -21.38 23.62
N ALA A 24 18.57 -21.97 23.09
CA ALA A 24 17.29 -22.07 23.80
C ALA A 24 16.89 -23.54 23.99
N SER A 25 15.93 -23.77 24.88
CA SER A 25 15.26 -25.08 25.02
C SER A 25 14.05 -25.17 24.10
N GLU A 26 13.72 -26.37 23.62
CA GLU A 26 12.53 -26.59 22.78
C GLU A 26 11.22 -26.12 23.44
N GLU A 27 11.13 -26.23 24.77
CA GLU A 27 9.95 -25.82 25.56
C GLU A 27 9.86 -24.31 25.77
N ALA A 28 10.93 -23.56 25.51
CA ALA A 28 11.01 -22.12 25.74
C ALA A 28 11.93 -21.43 24.71
N PRO A 29 11.50 -21.35 23.44
CA PRO A 29 12.23 -20.63 22.41
C PRO A 29 12.32 -19.13 22.74
N VAL A 30 13.43 -18.49 22.35
CA VAL A 30 13.65 -17.05 22.55
C VAL A 30 12.99 -16.24 21.44
N PHE A 31 13.07 -16.71 20.19
CA PHE A 31 12.49 -16.04 19.03
C PHE A 31 11.30 -16.81 18.47
N THR A 32 10.19 -16.11 18.24
CA THR A 32 9.09 -16.62 17.42
C THR A 32 9.51 -16.62 15.95
N LEU A 33 9.25 -17.73 15.25
CA LEU A 33 9.51 -17.81 13.81
C LEU A 33 8.49 -16.94 13.06
N PRO A 34 8.93 -15.99 12.21
CA PRO A 34 8.02 -15.12 11.50
C PRO A 34 7.34 -15.84 10.33
N ASP A 35 6.05 -15.62 10.17
CA ASP A 35 5.26 -16.09 9.03
C ASP A 35 4.95 -14.95 8.04
N PRO A 36 4.83 -15.25 6.74
CA PRO A 36 4.41 -14.26 5.78
C PRO A 36 2.94 -13.90 5.99
N ILE A 37 2.67 -12.61 6.26
CA ILE A 37 1.31 -12.07 6.14
C ILE A 37 1.02 -11.86 4.66
N ILE A 38 -0.02 -12.57 4.17
CA ILE A 38 -0.62 -12.39 2.84
C ILE A 38 -1.88 -11.55 3.04
N PRO A 39 -1.87 -10.25 2.68
CA PRO A 39 -3.07 -9.45 2.71
C PRO A 39 -4.14 -10.08 1.78
N PRO A 40 -5.44 -9.94 2.10
CA PRO A 40 -6.48 -10.26 1.11
C PRO A 40 -6.19 -9.50 -0.19
N ASP A 41 -6.49 -10.14 -1.34
CA ASP A 41 -6.19 -9.61 -2.66
C ASP A 41 -6.66 -8.16 -2.80
N ALA A 42 -5.73 -7.23 -2.64
CA ALA A 42 -5.99 -5.82 -2.87
C ALA A 42 -6.03 -5.60 -4.39
N ALA A 43 -6.94 -4.74 -4.85
CA ALA A 43 -7.01 -4.35 -6.25
C ALA A 43 -5.61 -3.97 -6.76
N ARG A 44 -5.13 -4.71 -7.77
CA ARG A 44 -3.79 -4.49 -8.31
C ARG A 44 -3.82 -3.23 -9.18
N ILE A 45 -3.39 -2.11 -8.60
CA ILE A 45 -3.38 -0.82 -9.29
C ILE A 45 -2.13 -0.69 -10.18
N MET A 46 -2.35 -0.32 -11.44
CA MET A 46 -1.31 -0.16 -12.46
C MET A 46 -0.95 1.31 -12.67
N SER A 47 0.17 1.55 -13.35
CA SER A 47 0.65 2.89 -13.70
C SER A 47 -0.37 3.63 -14.57
N LEU A 48 -0.55 4.92 -14.30
CA LEU A 48 -1.39 5.81 -15.12
C LEU A 48 -0.77 6.09 -16.49
N ARG A 49 0.49 5.71 -16.72
CA ARG A 49 1.21 5.93 -17.99
C ARG A 49 1.44 4.65 -18.77
N ASP A 50 1.37 3.50 -18.10
CA ASP A 50 1.52 2.17 -18.69
C ASP A 50 0.65 1.17 -17.91
N GLY A 51 -0.50 0.81 -18.49
CA GLY A 51 -1.45 -0.10 -17.85
C GLY A 51 -0.92 -1.52 -17.64
N SER A 52 0.21 -1.89 -18.27
CA SER A 52 0.86 -3.19 -18.08
C SER A 52 1.84 -3.22 -16.89
N ALA A 53 2.28 -2.04 -16.45
CA ALA A 53 3.24 -1.90 -15.36
C ALA A 53 2.53 -1.61 -14.04
N LYS A 54 2.94 -2.29 -12.96
CA LYS A 54 2.43 -2.00 -11.61
C LYS A 54 2.79 -0.56 -11.22
N MET A 55 1.85 0.14 -10.56
CA MET A 55 2.15 1.47 -10.02
C MET A 55 3.32 1.37 -9.02
N SER A 56 4.33 2.23 -9.20
CA SER A 56 5.55 2.22 -8.38
C SER A 56 5.89 3.60 -7.82
N LYS A 57 6.21 3.64 -6.53
CA LYS A 57 6.77 4.83 -5.87
C LYS A 57 8.15 5.22 -6.43
N SER A 58 8.90 4.27 -6.98
CA SER A 58 10.24 4.52 -7.53
C SER A 58 10.26 4.88 -9.02
N ASP A 59 9.10 4.88 -9.69
CA ASP A 59 9.03 5.30 -11.10
C ASP A 59 9.50 6.76 -11.24
N PRO A 60 10.38 7.08 -12.21
CA PRO A 60 10.90 8.43 -12.40
C PRO A 60 9.82 9.44 -12.79
N SER A 61 8.74 8.98 -13.42
CA SER A 61 7.60 9.81 -13.78
C SER A 61 6.61 9.88 -12.63
N ASP A 62 6.49 11.04 -11.98
CA ASP A 62 5.45 11.22 -10.94
C ASP A 62 4.02 11.14 -11.51
N MET A 63 3.87 11.36 -12.82
CA MET A 63 2.60 11.20 -13.55
C MET A 63 2.14 9.75 -13.69
N SER A 64 2.96 8.77 -13.32
CA SER A 64 2.61 7.33 -13.32
C SER A 64 1.75 6.92 -12.13
N ARG A 65 1.66 7.75 -11.08
CA ARG A 65 1.08 7.38 -9.79
C ARG A 65 0.29 8.53 -9.15
N ILE A 66 -0.65 8.17 -8.28
CA ILE A 66 -1.27 9.10 -7.34
C ILE A 66 -0.56 8.93 -5.99
N ASN A 67 -0.04 10.03 -5.43
CA ASN A 67 0.51 10.02 -4.08
C ASN A 67 -0.61 10.40 -3.09
N LEU A 68 -0.61 9.82 -1.89
CA LEU A 68 -1.55 10.20 -0.82
C LEU A 68 -1.37 11.66 -0.35
N THR A 69 -0.27 12.29 -0.74
CA THR A 69 0.04 13.70 -0.47
C THR A 69 -0.27 14.63 -1.64
N ASP A 70 -0.78 14.10 -2.76
CA ASP A 70 -1.21 14.94 -3.88
C ASP A 70 -2.44 15.76 -3.45
N ASP A 71 -2.45 17.03 -3.82
CA ASP A 71 -3.63 17.89 -3.65
C ASP A 71 -4.68 17.63 -4.74
N ALA A 72 -5.84 18.27 -4.59
CA ALA A 72 -6.97 18.09 -5.51
C ALA A 72 -6.59 18.37 -6.97
N ASP A 73 -5.88 19.47 -7.21
CA ASP A 73 -5.48 19.89 -8.55
C ASP A 73 -4.48 18.90 -9.17
N THR A 74 -3.54 18.39 -8.39
CA THR A 74 -2.56 17.40 -8.82
C THR A 74 -3.22 16.07 -9.16
N ILE A 75 -4.15 15.59 -8.33
CA ILE A 75 -4.94 14.37 -8.60
C ILE A 75 -5.70 14.54 -9.92
N MET A 76 -6.46 15.63 -10.07
CA MET A 76 -7.22 15.91 -11.28
C MET A 76 -6.32 15.98 -12.52
N GLN A 77 -5.17 16.64 -12.42
CA GLN A 77 -4.22 16.75 -13.52
C GLN A 77 -3.66 15.37 -13.93
N LYS A 78 -3.30 14.54 -12.96
CA LYS A 78 -2.73 13.20 -13.20
C LYS A 78 -3.74 12.28 -13.86
N ILE A 79 -4.98 12.25 -13.38
CA ILE A 79 -6.05 11.46 -13.98
C ILE A 79 -6.39 11.95 -15.38
N ARG A 80 -6.46 13.28 -15.59
CA ARG A 80 -6.67 13.85 -16.92
C ARG A 80 -5.59 13.45 -17.93
N LYS A 81 -4.33 13.34 -17.47
CA LYS A 81 -3.16 12.94 -18.29
C LYS A 81 -2.88 11.43 -18.28
N ALA A 82 -3.70 10.63 -17.60
CA ALA A 82 -3.58 9.18 -17.64
C ALA A 82 -3.73 8.68 -19.09
N LYS A 83 -2.91 7.71 -19.48
CA LYS A 83 -2.98 7.08 -20.79
C LYS A 83 -4.28 6.29 -20.89
N THR A 84 -4.94 6.37 -22.05
CA THR A 84 -6.13 5.59 -22.40
C THR A 84 -6.11 5.26 -23.88
N ASP A 85 -6.87 4.24 -24.26
CA ASP A 85 -7.15 3.93 -25.65
C ASP A 85 -8.23 4.92 -26.21
N PRO A 86 -8.50 4.90 -27.54
CA PRO A 86 -9.45 5.83 -28.17
C PRO A 86 -10.90 5.35 -28.13
N GLU A 87 -11.18 4.15 -27.63
CA GLU A 87 -12.52 3.58 -27.62
C GLU A 87 -13.33 4.07 -26.41
N VAL A 88 -14.65 4.05 -26.54
CA VAL A 88 -15.56 4.29 -25.41
C VAL A 88 -15.50 3.13 -24.42
N LEU A 89 -16.00 3.35 -23.20
CA LEU A 89 -16.09 2.28 -22.22
C LEU A 89 -17.13 1.23 -22.63
N PRO A 90 -16.80 -0.06 -22.47
CA PRO A 90 -17.71 -1.16 -22.81
C PRO A 90 -18.87 -1.24 -21.81
N SER A 91 -19.94 -1.94 -22.18
CA SER A 91 -21.05 -2.24 -21.27
C SER A 91 -20.79 -3.44 -20.35
N GLU A 92 -19.80 -4.27 -20.68
CA GLU A 92 -19.49 -5.51 -19.96
C GLU A 92 -17.99 -5.62 -19.69
N ALA A 93 -17.63 -6.24 -18.57
CA ALA A 93 -16.23 -6.39 -18.13
C ALA A 93 -15.35 -7.13 -19.16
N ALA A 94 -15.92 -8.08 -19.92
CA ALA A 94 -15.22 -8.76 -21.01
C ALA A 94 -14.69 -7.78 -22.07
N GLY A 95 -15.36 -6.63 -22.28
CA GLY A 95 -14.90 -5.60 -23.21
C GLY A 95 -13.66 -4.82 -22.73
N LEU A 96 -13.21 -5.00 -21.49
CA LEU A 96 -11.96 -4.44 -20.98
C LEU A 96 -10.75 -5.35 -21.27
N GLU A 97 -10.98 -6.57 -21.73
CA GLU A 97 -9.90 -7.50 -22.07
C GLU A 97 -9.03 -6.93 -23.19
N GLY A 98 -7.71 -6.96 -23.00
CA GLY A 98 -6.76 -6.33 -23.93
C GLY A 98 -6.69 -4.79 -23.86
N ARG A 99 -7.45 -4.15 -22.98
CA ARG A 99 -7.45 -2.69 -22.76
C ARG A 99 -6.94 -2.35 -21.35
N PRO A 100 -5.63 -2.54 -21.08
CA PRO A 100 -5.08 -2.47 -19.72
C PRO A 100 -5.24 -1.08 -19.08
N GLU A 101 -5.18 0.00 -19.86
CA GLU A 101 -5.44 1.35 -19.35
C GLU A 101 -6.89 1.56 -18.93
N ALA A 102 -7.85 1.11 -19.75
CA ALA A 102 -9.28 1.20 -19.43
C ALA A 102 -9.61 0.37 -18.18
N ALA A 103 -9.14 -0.88 -18.15
CA ALA A 103 -9.31 -1.80 -17.04
C ALA A 103 -8.74 -1.21 -15.74
N ASN A 104 -7.56 -0.58 -15.80
CA ASN A 104 -6.96 0.05 -14.64
C ASN A 104 -7.81 1.21 -14.10
N LEU A 105 -8.25 2.14 -14.96
CA LEU A 105 -9.01 3.31 -14.50
C LEU A 105 -10.40 2.92 -13.95
N VAL A 106 -11.07 1.95 -14.58
CA VAL A 106 -12.34 1.41 -14.09
C VAL A 106 -12.15 0.66 -12.77
N GLY A 107 -11.09 -0.14 -12.66
CA GLY A 107 -10.73 -0.83 -11.42
C GLY A 107 -10.41 0.12 -10.27
N ILE A 108 -9.70 1.23 -10.53
CA ILE A 108 -9.47 2.29 -9.53
C ILE A 108 -10.81 2.89 -9.10
N TYR A 109 -11.69 3.22 -10.03
CA TYR A 109 -13.01 3.78 -9.70
C TYR A 109 -13.80 2.84 -8.78
N ALA A 110 -13.96 1.58 -9.19
CA ALA A 110 -14.68 0.56 -8.44
C ALA A 110 -14.11 0.39 -7.02
N ALA A 111 -12.78 0.31 -6.88
CA ALA A 111 -12.12 0.18 -5.60
C ALA A 111 -12.36 1.38 -4.67
N MET A 112 -12.36 2.59 -5.22
CA MET A 112 -12.56 3.83 -4.44
C MET A 112 -14.03 4.11 -4.11
N ALA A 113 -14.94 3.67 -4.98
CA ALA A 113 -16.38 3.73 -4.76
C ALA A 113 -16.89 2.60 -3.84
N GLY A 114 -16.16 1.49 -3.75
CA GLY A 114 -16.60 0.30 -3.03
C GLY A 114 -17.69 -0.48 -3.78
N THR A 115 -17.70 -0.42 -5.11
CA THR A 115 -18.69 -1.05 -5.99
C THR A 115 -18.02 -2.06 -6.92
N ALA A 116 -18.82 -2.84 -7.66
CA ALA A 116 -18.29 -3.76 -8.65
C ALA A 116 -17.90 -3.04 -9.94
N VAL A 117 -17.00 -3.64 -10.74
CA VAL A 117 -16.60 -3.09 -12.05
C VAL A 117 -17.81 -2.99 -12.98
N GLU A 118 -18.72 -3.96 -12.90
CA GLU A 118 -19.96 -4.03 -13.66
C GLU A 118 -20.87 -2.83 -13.40
N ASP A 119 -20.95 -2.37 -12.15
CA ASP A 119 -21.74 -1.19 -11.78
C ASP A 119 -21.15 0.07 -12.42
N VAL A 120 -19.83 0.21 -12.36
CA VAL A 120 -19.12 1.35 -13.00
C VAL A 120 -19.33 1.32 -14.52
N LEU A 121 -19.26 0.15 -15.15
CA LEU A 121 -19.56 0.03 -16.57
C LEU A 121 -21.04 0.30 -16.87
N GLY A 122 -21.97 -0.05 -15.99
CA GLY A 122 -23.37 0.31 -16.11
C GLY A 122 -23.60 1.82 -16.17
N ASP A 123 -22.87 2.58 -15.33
CA ASP A 123 -22.99 4.04 -15.25
C ASP A 123 -22.30 4.79 -16.39
N PHE A 124 -21.23 4.20 -16.96
CA PHE A 124 -20.36 4.86 -17.95
C PHE A 124 -20.28 4.14 -19.30
N ALA A 125 -21.11 3.12 -19.55
CA ALA A 125 -21.16 2.42 -20.83
C ALA A 125 -21.41 3.38 -21.99
N GLY A 126 -20.63 3.25 -23.07
CA GLY A 126 -20.74 4.11 -24.25
C GLY A 126 -20.19 5.52 -24.06
N GLU A 127 -19.74 5.88 -22.86
CA GLU A 127 -19.10 7.16 -22.59
C GLU A 127 -17.60 7.11 -22.93
N GLY A 128 -17.08 8.24 -23.41
CA GLY A 128 -15.64 8.42 -23.64
C GLY A 128 -14.89 8.82 -22.38
N PHE A 129 -13.56 8.66 -22.40
CA PHE A 129 -12.69 9.06 -21.30
C PHE A 129 -12.71 10.55 -20.95
N GLY A 130 -13.23 11.40 -21.84
CA GLY A 130 -13.44 12.82 -21.57
C GLY A 130 -14.45 13.08 -20.44
N LYS A 131 -15.44 12.19 -20.28
CA LYS A 131 -16.43 12.23 -19.17
C LYS A 131 -15.97 11.39 -17.98
N PHE A 132 -15.40 10.22 -18.25
CA PHE A 132 -14.98 9.29 -17.20
C PHE A 132 -13.82 9.82 -16.34
N LYS A 133 -12.77 10.40 -16.94
CA LYS A 133 -11.59 10.87 -16.19
C LYS A 133 -11.92 11.98 -15.17
N PRO A 134 -12.72 13.01 -15.50
CA PRO A 134 -13.17 13.98 -14.50
C PRO A 134 -13.90 13.32 -13.32
N ALA A 135 -14.84 12.42 -13.57
CA ALA A 135 -15.59 11.74 -12.51
C ALA A 135 -14.68 10.88 -11.61
N LEU A 136 -13.72 10.15 -12.19
CA LEU A 136 -12.71 9.42 -11.42
C LEU A 136 -11.84 10.37 -10.59
N GLY A 137 -11.42 11.49 -11.16
CA GLY A 137 -10.62 12.48 -10.45
C GLY A 137 -11.37 13.06 -9.25
N GLU A 138 -12.63 13.45 -9.42
CA GLU A 138 -13.49 13.96 -8.36
C GLU A 138 -13.67 12.94 -7.22
N LEU A 139 -13.95 11.68 -7.57
CA LEU A 139 -14.04 10.59 -6.60
C LEU A 139 -12.74 10.42 -5.81
N LEU A 140 -11.59 10.45 -6.49
CA LEU A 140 -10.29 10.34 -5.81
C LEU A 140 -10.03 11.52 -4.88
N VAL A 141 -10.38 12.75 -5.28
CA VAL A 141 -10.27 13.94 -4.42
C VAL A 141 -11.17 13.81 -3.19
N GLU A 142 -12.42 13.37 -3.35
CA GLU A 142 -13.35 13.16 -2.23
C GLU A 142 -12.79 12.14 -1.22
N LYS A 143 -12.24 11.02 -1.70
CA LYS A 143 -11.77 9.94 -0.83
C LYS A 143 -10.39 10.19 -0.22
N LEU A 144 -9.47 10.81 -0.98
CA LEU A 144 -8.09 11.02 -0.54
C LEU A 144 -7.87 12.37 0.14
N GLY A 145 -8.71 13.37 -0.14
CA GLY A 145 -8.63 14.71 0.46
C GLY A 145 -8.56 14.69 1.99
N PRO A 146 -9.50 14.01 2.69
CA PRO A 146 -9.46 13.93 4.16
C PRO A 146 -8.19 13.29 4.72
N ILE A 147 -7.57 12.36 3.98
CA ILE A 147 -6.30 11.72 4.37
C ILE A 147 -5.15 12.73 4.24
N ASN A 148 -5.12 13.49 3.16
CA ASN A 148 -4.14 14.56 2.94
C ASN A 148 -4.28 15.65 4.01
N ASP A 149 -5.50 16.12 4.28
CA ASP A 149 -5.77 17.14 5.29
C ASP A 149 -5.24 16.71 6.66
N ARG A 150 -5.55 15.46 7.07
CA ARG A 150 -5.07 14.91 8.34
C ARG A 150 -3.55 14.75 8.36
N PHE A 151 -2.94 14.37 7.22
CA PHE A 151 -1.49 14.30 7.10
C PHE A 151 -0.84 15.68 7.26
N VAL A 152 -1.39 16.72 6.63
CA VAL A 152 -0.89 18.10 6.72
C VAL A 152 -1.04 18.63 8.14
N GLU A 153 -2.18 18.41 8.78
CA GLU A 153 -2.43 18.78 10.18
C GLU A 153 -1.38 18.16 11.11
N LEU A 154 -1.18 16.83 11.04
CA LEU A 154 -0.19 16.12 11.85
C LEU A 154 1.24 16.57 11.59
N LYS A 155 1.56 16.95 10.34
CA LYS A 155 2.89 17.43 9.97
C LYS A 155 3.19 18.83 10.51
N GLN A 156 2.16 19.65 10.71
CA GLN A 156 2.27 20.99 11.28
C GLN A 156 2.31 20.97 12.81
N ASP A 157 1.59 20.04 13.44
CA ASP A 157 1.60 19.84 14.90
C ASP A 157 2.77 18.94 15.35
N ARG A 158 3.96 19.56 15.45
CA ARG A 158 5.17 18.86 15.89
C ARG A 158 5.07 18.30 17.30
N GLU A 159 4.39 19.00 18.20
CA GLU A 159 4.26 18.57 19.60
C GLU A 159 3.43 17.30 19.70
N GLN A 160 2.28 17.25 19.01
CA GLN A 160 1.47 16.03 18.92
C GLN A 160 2.24 14.89 18.25
N LEU A 161 2.98 15.17 17.17
CA LEU A 161 3.78 14.15 16.48
C LEU A 161 4.87 13.57 17.40
N ASP A 162 5.61 14.43 18.10
CA ASP A 162 6.64 14.02 19.06
C ASP A 162 6.04 13.21 20.22
N ALA A 163 4.86 13.60 20.72
CA ALA A 163 4.16 12.85 21.75
C ALA A 163 3.73 11.44 21.27
N ILE A 164 3.24 11.33 20.03
CA ILE A 164 2.89 10.03 19.42
C ILE A 164 4.14 9.16 19.25
N LEU A 165 5.24 9.73 18.75
CA LEU A 165 6.50 9.02 18.56
C LEU A 165 7.10 8.57 19.90
N ALA A 166 7.09 9.42 20.92
CA ALA A 166 7.58 9.09 22.26
C ALA A 166 6.77 7.94 22.87
N LYS A 167 5.43 7.99 22.77
CA LYS A 167 4.55 6.91 23.24
C LYS A 167 4.82 5.59 22.49
N GLY A 168 4.98 5.66 21.17
CA GLY A 168 5.31 4.48 20.35
C GLY A 168 6.67 3.89 20.72
N ALA A 169 7.68 4.73 20.92
CA ALA A 169 9.02 4.31 21.31
C ALA A 169 9.06 3.65 22.69
N LEU A 170 8.31 4.19 23.67
CA LEU A 170 8.17 3.58 25.00
C LEU A 170 7.55 2.18 24.89
N LYS A 171 6.42 2.07 24.19
CA LYS A 171 5.74 0.77 23.98
C LYS A 171 6.65 -0.24 23.26
N ALA A 172 7.36 0.19 22.21
CA ALA A 172 8.28 -0.67 21.48
C ALA A 172 9.47 -1.11 22.36
N ARG A 173 9.99 -0.21 23.20
CA ARG A 173 11.07 -0.52 24.14
C ARG A 173 10.63 -1.53 25.19
N GLU A 174 9.44 -1.37 25.76
CA GLU A 174 8.87 -2.30 26.74
C GLU A 174 8.79 -3.71 26.15
N LEU A 175 8.14 -3.87 24.99
CA LEU A 175 8.00 -5.16 24.29
C LEU A 175 9.36 -5.75 23.87
N GLY A 176 10.24 -4.94 23.30
CA GLY A 176 11.55 -5.41 22.83
C GLY A 176 12.53 -5.75 23.94
N THR A 177 12.38 -5.15 25.13
CA THR A 177 13.27 -5.37 26.28
C THR A 177 13.18 -6.80 26.78
N GLU A 178 12.00 -7.41 26.76
CA GLU A 178 11.79 -8.80 27.18
C GLU A 178 12.56 -9.78 26.31
N THR A 179 12.39 -9.68 24.98
CA THR A 179 13.12 -10.51 24.02
C THR A 179 14.63 -10.30 24.16
N LEU A 180 15.08 -9.04 24.25
CA LEU A 180 16.50 -8.73 24.38
C LEU A 180 17.11 -9.29 25.68
N ASN A 181 16.40 -9.21 26.80
CA ASN A 181 16.82 -9.82 28.07
C ASN A 181 16.94 -11.34 27.95
N ALA A 182 15.96 -11.99 27.33
CA ALA A 182 15.99 -13.44 27.09
C ALA A 182 17.19 -13.82 26.21
N THR A 183 17.48 -13.05 25.15
CA THR A 183 18.64 -13.24 24.28
C THR A 183 19.96 -13.12 25.04
N TYR A 184 20.15 -12.07 25.85
CA TYR A 184 21.38 -11.89 26.65
C TYR A 184 21.57 -13.04 27.64
N LYS A 185 20.49 -13.44 28.33
CA LYS A 185 20.50 -14.56 29.27
C LYS A 185 20.88 -15.88 28.58
N ALA A 186 20.30 -16.16 27.41
CA ALA A 186 20.60 -17.36 26.63
C ALA A 186 22.07 -17.42 26.19
N LEU A 187 22.67 -16.27 25.86
CA LEU A 187 24.08 -16.15 25.51
C LEU A 187 25.03 -16.10 26.73
N GLY A 188 24.50 -16.06 27.96
CA GLY A 188 25.31 -15.91 29.18
C GLY A 188 25.94 -14.52 29.36
N LEU A 189 25.39 -13.48 28.72
CA LEU A 189 25.89 -12.11 28.79
C LEU A 189 25.23 -11.34 29.94
N VAL A 190 26.01 -10.51 30.63
CA VAL A 190 25.51 -9.58 31.66
C VAL A 190 25.01 -8.31 30.98
N ARG A 191 23.80 -7.87 31.34
CA ARG A 191 23.24 -6.60 30.87
C ARG A 191 23.51 -5.54 31.94
N GLY A 192 24.24 -4.48 31.56
CA GLY A 192 24.46 -3.28 32.39
C GLY A 192 23.26 -2.34 32.37
#